data_AF-F2WRK7-F1
#
_entry.id   AF-F2WRK7-F1
#
_cell.length_a   1.000
_cell.length_b   1.000
_cell.length_c   1.000
_cell.angle_alpha   90.00
_cell.angle_beta   90.00
_cell.angle_gamma   90.00
#
_symmetry.space_group_name_H-M   'P 1'
#
loop_
_entity.id
_entity.type
_entity.pdbx_description
1 polymer ?
#
loop_
_entity_poly.entity_id
_entity_poly.type
_entity_poly.pdbx_seq_one_letter_code
_entity_poly.pdbx_strand_id
1 'polypeptide(L)'
;MNPYILATLLFGLGLGTTITFASSHWLLAWMGLEINTLAIIPLMAQHHHPRAVEATTKYFLTQATAAAMLLFASTTNAWLTGQWDIQQMSHPFPLTLITLALALKIGLAPMHTWLPEVLQGLDLTTGLVLSTWQKLAPFALLLQIQNVNPTILVTLGLASTLVGGWGGLNQTQLRKVLAYSSIAHLGWMILILQYSPSLTLLALLTYFVMTFSTFLVFKLNKSTSINALAISWTKAPILTSLTPLVLLSLGGLPPLTGFMPKWLILQELAKQDLTPLATLAALSALLSLYFYLRISYAMTLTMSPNNLTGVTPWRFSSPQLTLPLAIATTATISLLPLAPAAIALLTP
;
A
#
# COMPACT_ATOMS: atom_id res chain seq x y z
N MET A 1 14.27 -0.85 21.69
CA MET A 1 13.11 -0.66 22.60
C MET A 1 12.97 -1.88 23.50
N ASN A 2 12.48 -1.70 24.72
CA ASN A 2 12.12 -2.81 25.59
C ASN A 2 11.05 -3.68 24.88
N PRO A 3 11.19 -5.03 24.84
CA PRO A 3 10.23 -5.92 24.20
C PRO A 3 8.79 -5.72 24.69
N TYR A 4 8.58 -5.39 25.96
CA TYR A 4 7.24 -5.11 26.49
C TYR A 4 6.60 -3.87 25.85
N ILE A 5 7.38 -2.80 25.65
CA ILE A 5 6.90 -1.58 24.98
C ILE A 5 6.61 -1.85 23.51
N LEU A 6 7.45 -2.66 22.84
CA LEU A 6 7.19 -3.06 21.46
C LEU A 6 5.87 -3.86 21.37
N ALA A 7 5.64 -4.80 22.28
CA ALA A 7 4.41 -5.59 22.32
C ALA A 7 3.17 -4.73 22.58
N THR A 8 3.22 -3.77 23.51
CA THR A 8 2.08 -2.88 23.77
C THR A 8 1.77 -1.98 22.58
N LEU A 9 2.77 -1.47 21.87
CA LEU A 9 2.55 -0.67 20.66
C LEU A 9 1.97 -1.49 19.51
N LEU A 10 2.49 -2.71 19.28
CA LEU A 10 1.92 -3.61 18.26
C LEU A 10 0.48 -4.01 18.61
N PHE A 11 0.19 -4.26 19.88
CA PHE A 11 -1.18 -4.49 20.35
C PHE A 11 -2.06 -3.25 20.14
N GLY A 12 -1.55 -2.04 20.41
CA GLY A 12 -2.24 -0.79 20.12
C GLY A 12 -2.58 -0.62 18.63
N LEU A 13 -1.67 -0.97 17.71
CA LEU A 13 -1.95 -0.99 16.27
C LEU A 13 -3.08 -1.96 15.93
N GLY A 14 -3.06 -3.15 16.53
CA GLY A 14 -4.11 -4.15 16.36
C GLY A 14 -5.46 -3.64 16.86
N LEU A 15 -5.50 -3.15 18.10
CA LEU A 15 -6.70 -2.58 18.72
C LEU A 15 -7.29 -1.42 17.93
N GLY A 16 -6.46 -0.49 17.45
CA GLY A 16 -6.95 0.64 16.64
C GLY A 16 -7.69 0.14 15.40
N THR A 17 -7.11 -0.82 14.68
CA THR A 17 -7.75 -1.41 13.49
C THR A 17 -9.01 -2.22 13.81
N THR A 18 -9.03 -3.01 14.88
CA THR A 18 -10.21 -3.81 15.23
C THR A 18 -11.37 -2.93 15.70
N ILE A 19 -11.10 -1.85 16.44
CA ILE A 19 -12.13 -0.87 16.83
C ILE A 19 -12.76 -0.25 15.57
N THR A 20 -11.97 0.14 14.57
CA THR A 20 -12.53 0.69 13.32
C THR A 20 -13.34 -0.31 12.52
N PHE A 21 -12.99 -1.60 12.55
CA PHE A 21 -13.77 -2.63 11.84
C PHE A 21 -15.10 -2.93 12.53
N ALA A 22 -15.11 -2.92 13.86
CA ALA A 22 -16.30 -3.23 14.65
C ALA A 22 -17.22 -2.02 14.86
N SER A 23 -16.74 -0.80 14.62
CA SER A 23 -17.51 0.41 14.87
C SER A 23 -18.61 0.63 13.84
N SER A 24 -19.83 0.90 14.32
CA SER A 24 -20.92 1.52 13.53
C SER A 24 -20.99 3.04 13.72
N HIS A 25 -20.39 3.57 14.78
CA HIS A 25 -20.45 4.99 15.14
C HIS A 25 -19.19 5.75 14.72
N TRP A 26 -19.34 6.90 14.06
CA TRP A 26 -18.21 7.71 13.56
C TRP A 26 -17.17 8.08 14.61
N LEU A 27 -17.59 8.47 15.82
CA LEU A 27 -16.66 8.78 16.92
C LEU A 27 -15.76 7.59 17.30
N LEU A 28 -16.30 6.37 17.31
CA LEU A 28 -15.51 5.16 17.60
C LEU A 28 -14.53 4.85 16.46
N ALA A 29 -14.98 4.99 15.21
CA ALA A 29 -14.11 4.87 14.05
C ALA A 29 -12.95 5.89 14.10
N TRP A 30 -13.24 7.15 14.46
CA TRP A 30 -12.22 8.18 14.65
C TRP A 30 -11.23 7.81 15.76
N MET A 31 -11.71 7.35 16.91
CA MET A 31 -10.87 6.93 18.03
C MET A 31 -9.95 5.77 17.64
N GLY A 32 -10.46 4.77 16.91
CA GLY A 32 -9.65 3.66 16.41
C GLY A 32 -8.53 4.13 15.46
N LEU A 33 -8.81 5.10 14.58
CA LEU A 33 -7.80 5.71 13.72
C LEU A 33 -6.74 6.49 14.51
N GLU A 34 -7.10 7.19 15.59
CA GLU A 34 -6.16 7.93 16.44
C GLU A 34 -5.30 7.01 17.33
N ILE A 35 -5.87 5.91 17.83
CA ILE A 35 -5.08 4.89 18.53
C ILE A 35 -4.00 4.34 17.58
N ASN A 36 -4.35 4.13 16.31
CA ASN A 36 -3.42 3.62 15.30
C ASN A 36 -2.31 4.63 14.96
N THR A 37 -2.62 5.93 14.83
CA THR A 37 -1.62 6.98 14.58
C THR A 37 -0.67 7.12 15.77
N LEU A 38 -1.19 7.15 17.00
CA LEU A 38 -0.37 7.28 18.21
C LEU A 38 0.52 6.05 18.45
N ALA A 39 0.02 4.85 18.16
CA ALA A 39 0.79 3.61 18.34
C ALA A 39 1.95 3.46 17.33
N ILE A 40 1.83 3.98 16.10
CA ILE A 40 2.90 3.83 15.10
C ILE A 40 4.03 4.87 15.25
N ILE A 41 3.77 6.06 15.81
CA ILE A 41 4.78 7.13 15.91
C ILE A 41 6.06 6.68 16.64
N PRO A 42 6.00 6.03 17.82
CA PRO A 42 7.22 5.55 18.48
C PRO A 42 7.94 4.46 17.68
N LEU A 43 7.22 3.65 16.90
CA LEU A 43 7.83 2.66 16.02
C LEU A 43 8.60 3.31 14.87
N MET A 44 8.10 4.44 14.35
CA MET A 44 8.78 5.21 13.30
C MET A 44 10.04 5.92 13.81
N ALA A 45 10.05 6.39 15.06
CA ALA A 45 11.17 7.14 15.64
C ALA A 45 12.26 6.26 16.32
N GLN A 46 12.22 4.93 16.13
CA GLN A 46 13.04 3.98 16.89
C GLN A 46 14.55 4.26 16.90
N HIS A 47 15.12 4.65 15.75
CA HIS A 47 16.56 4.84 15.62
C HIS A 47 17.04 6.27 15.94
N HIS A 48 16.16 7.16 16.39
CA HIS A 48 16.47 8.55 16.81
C HIS A 48 17.34 9.37 15.82
N HIS A 49 17.41 8.95 14.55
CA HIS A 49 18.13 9.66 13.50
C HIS A 49 17.29 10.84 12.98
N PRO A 50 17.88 11.98 12.60
CA PRO A 50 17.12 13.16 12.14
C PRO A 50 16.13 12.85 11.02
N ARG A 51 16.49 11.98 10.07
CA ARG A 51 15.55 11.51 9.01
C ARG A 51 14.35 10.73 9.54
N ALA A 52 14.53 9.92 10.58
CA ALA A 52 13.43 9.19 11.20
C ALA A 52 12.50 10.18 11.91
N VAL A 53 13.07 11.15 12.63
CA VAL A 53 12.31 12.21 13.29
C VAL A 53 11.54 13.05 12.27
N GLU A 54 12.17 13.49 11.18
CA GLU A 54 11.50 14.24 10.10
C GLU A 54 10.35 13.43 9.46
N ALA A 55 10.56 12.14 9.21
CA ALA A 55 9.49 11.28 8.71
C ALA A 55 8.34 11.16 9.72
N THR A 56 8.64 11.02 11.02
CA THR A 56 7.61 10.92 12.07
C THR A 56 6.80 12.22 12.20
N THR A 57 7.45 13.39 12.09
CA THR A 57 6.75 14.68 12.20
C THR A 57 5.87 14.93 10.98
N LYS A 58 6.36 14.61 9.77
CA LYS A 58 5.56 14.67 8.54
C LYS A 58 4.34 13.75 8.60
N TYR A 59 4.53 12.52 9.08
CA TYR A 59 3.44 11.57 9.29
C TYR A 59 2.42 12.09 10.31
N PHE A 60 2.89 12.55 11.48
CA PHE A 60 2.00 13.04 12.52
C PHE A 60 1.15 14.23 12.05
N LEU A 61 1.77 15.24 11.44
CA LEU A 61 1.05 16.44 10.97
C LEU A 61 0.00 16.10 9.91
N THR A 62 0.34 15.23 8.96
CA THR A 62 -0.60 14.83 7.89
C THR A 62 -1.73 13.95 8.41
N GLN A 63 -1.45 13.07 9.35
CA GLN A 63 -2.47 12.18 9.91
C GLN A 63 -3.39 12.88 10.93
N ALA A 64 -2.86 13.82 11.71
CA ALA A 64 -3.63 14.64 12.64
C ALA A 64 -4.57 15.59 11.89
N THR A 65 -4.10 16.21 10.79
CA THR A 65 -4.96 17.04 9.93
C THR A 65 -6.06 16.20 9.28
N ALA A 66 -5.75 14.99 8.79
CA ALA A 66 -6.75 14.08 8.27
C ALA A 66 -7.78 13.66 9.32
N ALA A 67 -7.34 13.36 10.55
CA ALA A 67 -8.23 12.97 11.63
C ALA A 67 -9.12 14.13 12.12
N ALA A 68 -8.58 15.35 12.19
CA ALA A 68 -9.37 16.55 12.49
C ALA A 68 -10.42 16.83 11.40
N MET A 69 -10.06 16.67 10.13
CA MET A 69 -11.01 16.78 9.01
C MET A 69 -12.11 15.73 9.09
N LEU A 70 -11.78 14.48 9.45
CA LEU A 70 -12.76 13.41 9.63
C LEU A 70 -13.72 13.73 10.79
N LEU A 71 -13.20 14.18 11.94
CA LEU A 71 -14.04 14.57 13.08
C LEU A 71 -14.97 15.71 12.69
N PHE A 72 -14.45 16.77 12.05
CA PHE A 72 -15.25 17.89 11.58
C PHE A 72 -16.36 17.45 10.58
N ALA A 73 -16.05 16.53 9.69
CA ALA A 73 -17.05 16.00 8.76
C ALA A 73 -18.11 15.15 9.48
N SER A 74 -17.71 14.36 10.49
CA SER A 74 -18.66 13.58 11.29
C SER A 74 -19.59 14.45 12.16
N THR A 75 -19.08 15.52 12.76
CA THR A 75 -19.89 16.45 13.58
C THR A 75 -20.83 17.28 12.72
N THR A 76 -20.40 17.70 11.53
CA THR A 76 -21.28 18.39 10.57
C THR A 76 -22.40 17.46 10.07
N ASN A 77 -22.12 16.18 9.83
CA ASN A 77 -23.19 15.23 9.53
C ASN A 77 -24.15 15.07 10.70
N ALA A 78 -23.66 14.86 11.91
CA ALA A 78 -24.49 14.72 13.10
C ALA A 78 -25.34 15.98 13.36
N TRP A 79 -24.82 17.17 13.04
CA TRP A 79 -25.57 18.42 13.13
C TRP A 79 -26.70 18.51 12.09
N LEU A 80 -26.48 17.99 10.88
CA LEU A 80 -27.47 18.02 9.79
C LEU A 80 -28.54 16.93 9.91
N THR A 81 -28.16 15.71 10.28
CA THR A 81 -29.05 14.53 10.26
C THR A 81 -29.41 14.03 11.66
N GLY A 82 -28.74 14.48 12.71
CA GLY A 82 -28.94 14.00 14.08
C GLY A 82 -28.35 12.60 14.35
N GLN A 83 -27.64 12.01 13.39
CA GLN A 83 -27.17 10.62 13.45
C GLN A 83 -25.65 10.52 13.32
N TRP A 84 -25.09 9.50 13.99
CA TRP A 84 -23.65 9.20 14.01
C TRP A 84 -23.29 7.88 13.31
N ASP A 85 -24.26 7.25 12.66
CA ASP A 85 -24.06 5.98 11.97
C ASP A 85 -23.21 6.18 10.70
N ILE A 86 -22.31 5.23 10.44
CA ILE A 86 -21.38 5.27 9.30
C ILE A 86 -22.11 5.10 7.98
N GLN A 87 -23.14 4.25 7.95
CA GLN A 87 -23.84 3.89 6.72
C GLN A 87 -24.80 4.98 6.23
N GLN A 88 -25.24 5.88 7.13
CA GLN A 88 -26.33 6.83 6.87
C GLN A 88 -25.83 8.24 6.50
N MET A 89 -24.75 8.30 5.72
CA MET A 89 -24.17 9.56 5.23
C MET A 89 -24.75 9.93 3.86
N SER A 90 -25.79 10.76 3.84
CA SER A 90 -26.45 11.17 2.59
C SER A 90 -26.01 12.55 2.08
N HIS A 91 -25.62 13.47 2.97
CA HIS A 91 -25.35 14.85 2.58
C HIS A 91 -24.01 14.96 1.82
N PRO A 92 -23.97 15.62 0.64
CA PRO A 92 -22.79 15.64 -0.21
C PRO A 92 -21.59 16.31 0.46
N PHE A 93 -21.81 17.38 1.24
CA PHE A 93 -20.72 18.13 1.86
C PHE A 93 -19.91 17.30 2.90
N PRO A 94 -20.49 16.73 3.97
CA PRO A 94 -19.77 15.83 4.87
C PRO A 94 -19.11 14.65 4.16
N LEU A 95 -19.80 14.06 3.17
CA LEU A 95 -19.29 12.92 2.41
C LEU A 95 -18.03 13.27 1.61
N THR A 96 -18.00 14.45 0.96
CA THR A 96 -16.78 14.94 0.29
C THR A 96 -15.62 15.15 1.26
N LEU A 97 -15.89 15.68 2.46
CA LEU A 97 -14.84 15.90 3.47
C LEU A 97 -14.31 14.59 4.03
N ILE A 98 -15.16 13.59 4.30
CA ILE A 98 -14.73 12.27 4.79
C ILE A 98 -13.91 11.55 3.72
N THR A 99 -14.36 11.57 2.47
CA THR A 99 -13.60 10.94 1.37
C THR A 99 -12.23 11.59 1.18
N LEU A 100 -12.13 12.92 1.27
CA LEU A 100 -10.84 13.63 1.26
C LEU A 100 -9.98 13.35 2.49
N ALA A 101 -10.58 13.25 3.68
CA ALA A 101 -9.86 12.91 4.91
C ALA A 101 -9.25 11.50 4.84
N LEU A 102 -10.04 10.51 4.40
CA LEU A 102 -9.57 9.15 4.20
C LEU A 102 -8.55 9.06 3.06
N ALA A 103 -8.72 9.85 1.99
CA ALA A 103 -7.74 9.99 0.92
C ALA A 103 -6.39 10.50 1.43
N LEU A 104 -6.40 11.48 2.34
CA LEU A 104 -5.19 11.99 2.99
C LEU A 104 -4.53 10.92 3.87
N LYS A 105 -5.31 10.17 4.67
CA LYS A 105 -4.78 9.07 5.50
C LYS A 105 -4.11 7.97 4.68
N ILE A 106 -4.72 7.61 3.55
CA ILE A 106 -4.24 6.57 2.63
C ILE A 106 -3.13 7.11 1.71
N GLY A 107 -3.01 8.42 1.51
CA GLY A 107 -1.97 9.03 0.67
C GLY A 107 -2.30 8.96 -0.82
N LEU A 108 -3.56 9.20 -1.19
CA LEU A 108 -3.98 9.31 -2.59
C LEU A 108 -3.57 10.64 -3.21
N ALA A 109 -3.37 10.68 -4.52
CA ALA A 109 -3.16 11.95 -5.21
C ALA A 109 -4.44 12.79 -5.19
N PRO A 110 -4.35 14.12 -4.98
CA PRO A 110 -3.13 14.94 -4.89
C PRO A 110 -2.42 14.94 -3.53
N MET A 111 -3.05 14.42 -2.47
CA MET A 111 -2.58 14.37 -1.07
C MET A 111 -1.50 13.30 -0.77
N HIS A 112 -0.73 12.90 -1.77
CA HIS A 112 0.18 11.75 -1.74
C HIS A 112 1.62 12.10 -1.32
N THR A 113 1.97 13.39 -1.31
CA THR A 113 3.36 13.87 -1.23
C THR A 113 4.09 13.43 0.04
N TRP A 114 3.35 13.22 1.13
CA TRP A 114 3.91 12.78 2.41
C TRP A 114 4.46 11.34 2.34
N LEU A 115 3.83 10.46 1.55
CA LEU A 115 4.08 9.03 1.62
C LEU A 115 5.48 8.62 1.11
N PRO A 116 5.99 9.14 -0.03
CA PRO A 116 7.38 8.87 -0.46
C PRO A 116 8.44 9.41 0.50
N GLU A 117 8.19 10.55 1.15
CA GLU A 117 9.14 11.15 2.08
C GLU A 117 9.20 10.40 3.40
N VAL A 118 8.03 10.06 3.96
CA VAL A 118 7.94 9.26 5.18
C VAL A 118 8.59 7.90 4.97
N LEU A 119 8.22 7.16 3.91
CA LEU A 119 8.81 5.84 3.65
C LEU A 119 10.33 5.87 3.47
N GLN A 120 10.91 6.95 2.95
CA GLN A 120 12.37 7.05 2.81
C GLN A 120 13.09 7.24 4.15
N GLY A 121 12.45 7.86 5.14
CA GLY A 121 13.02 8.06 6.48
C GLY A 121 12.88 6.86 7.41
N LEU A 122 12.05 5.88 7.05
CA LEU A 122 11.74 4.69 7.86
C LEU A 122 12.60 3.48 7.49
N ASP A 123 12.70 2.54 8.44
CA ASP A 123 13.26 1.21 8.19
C ASP A 123 12.33 0.36 7.33
N LEU A 124 12.87 -0.69 6.73
CA LEU A 124 12.09 -1.58 5.86
C LEU A 124 10.94 -2.28 6.58
N THR A 125 11.10 -2.59 7.87
CA THR A 125 10.04 -3.23 8.68
C THR A 125 8.91 -2.27 9.05
N THR A 126 9.23 -1.04 9.42
CA THR A 126 8.22 -0.02 9.75
C THR A 126 7.56 0.52 8.47
N GLY A 127 8.33 0.62 7.38
CA GLY A 127 7.81 0.91 6.04
C GLY A 127 6.85 -0.16 5.53
N LEU A 128 7.11 -1.44 5.79
CA LEU A 128 6.17 -2.52 5.54
C LEU A 128 4.83 -2.26 6.26
N VAL A 129 4.87 -2.06 7.59
CA VAL A 129 3.67 -1.81 8.41
C VAL A 129 2.89 -0.58 7.92
N LEU A 130 3.59 0.49 7.51
CA LEU A 130 2.96 1.69 6.95
C LEU A 130 2.30 1.42 5.57
N SER A 131 2.92 0.59 4.74
CA SER A 131 2.42 0.28 3.39
C SER A 131 1.27 -0.73 3.38
N THR A 132 1.11 -1.54 4.45
CA THR A 132 0.07 -2.58 4.57
C THR A 132 -0.92 -2.26 5.68
N TRP A 133 -0.50 -2.40 6.94
CA TRP A 133 -1.37 -2.33 8.12
C TRP A 133 -2.08 -0.98 8.25
N GLN A 134 -1.37 0.13 8.03
CA GLN A 134 -1.96 1.47 8.13
C GLN A 134 -3.01 1.78 7.05
N LYS A 135 -3.10 0.95 6.00
CA LYS A 135 -4.13 1.10 4.95
C LYS A 135 -5.44 0.41 5.31
N LEU A 136 -5.42 -0.60 6.19
CA LEU A 136 -6.58 -1.43 6.52
C LEU A 136 -7.77 -0.63 7.07
N ALA A 137 -7.56 0.11 8.16
CA ALA A 137 -8.63 0.84 8.84
C ALA A 137 -9.27 1.93 7.97
N PRO A 138 -8.50 2.84 7.32
CA PRO A 138 -9.09 3.81 6.40
C PRO A 138 -9.81 3.18 5.20
N PHE A 139 -9.29 2.06 4.68
CA PHE A 139 -9.91 1.38 3.55
C PHE A 139 -11.23 0.70 3.92
N ALA A 140 -11.34 0.13 5.14
CA ALA A 140 -12.60 -0.40 5.63
C ALA A 140 -13.68 0.69 5.78
N LEU A 141 -13.31 1.89 6.25
CA LEU A 141 -14.26 3.01 6.29
C LEU A 141 -14.68 3.44 4.89
N LEU A 142 -13.77 3.49 3.91
CA LEU A 142 -14.16 3.76 2.52
C LEU A 142 -15.15 2.72 1.97
N LEU A 143 -15.01 1.44 2.35
CA LEU A 143 -15.95 0.38 1.95
C LEU A 143 -17.32 0.49 2.61
N GLN A 144 -17.39 1.02 3.83
CA GLN A 144 -18.64 1.16 4.58
C GLN A 144 -19.46 2.38 4.14
N ILE A 145 -18.79 3.43 3.64
CA ILE A 145 -19.47 4.65 3.16
C ILE A 145 -20.10 4.37 1.80
N GLN A 146 -21.39 4.66 1.67
CA GLN A 146 -22.05 4.67 0.37
C GLN A 146 -21.84 6.03 -0.30
N ASN A 147 -20.99 6.09 -1.32
CA ASN A 147 -20.78 7.33 -2.05
C ASN A 147 -21.88 7.56 -3.09
N VAL A 148 -22.69 8.60 -2.86
CA VAL A 148 -23.76 9.01 -3.77
C VAL A 148 -23.22 9.54 -5.10
N ASN A 149 -22.00 10.10 -5.11
CA ASN A 149 -21.36 10.62 -6.31
C ASN A 149 -20.00 9.92 -6.60
N PRO A 150 -19.90 9.11 -7.67
CA PRO A 150 -18.68 8.38 -8.00
C PRO A 150 -17.54 9.28 -8.52
N THR A 151 -17.83 10.50 -8.96
CA THR A 151 -16.85 11.37 -9.64
C THR A 151 -15.61 11.67 -8.80
N ILE A 152 -15.77 11.85 -7.48
CA ILE A 152 -14.65 12.13 -6.57
C ILE A 152 -13.74 10.90 -6.44
N LEU A 153 -14.30 9.71 -6.27
CA LEU A 153 -13.50 8.48 -6.20
C LEU A 153 -12.79 8.22 -7.53
N VAL A 154 -13.50 8.39 -8.66
CA VAL A 154 -12.90 8.17 -9.99
C VAL A 154 -11.75 9.15 -10.26
N THR A 155 -11.92 10.43 -9.91
CA THR A 155 -10.86 11.44 -10.08
C THR A 155 -9.66 11.19 -9.17
N LEU A 156 -9.87 10.85 -7.89
CA LEU A 156 -8.79 10.45 -6.98
C LEU A 156 -8.08 9.18 -7.45
N GLY A 157 -8.83 8.19 -7.93
CA GLY A 157 -8.31 6.94 -8.46
C GLY A 157 -7.43 7.14 -9.69
N LEU A 158 -7.92 7.87 -10.70
CA LEU A 158 -7.13 8.19 -11.90
C LEU A 158 -5.91 9.05 -11.60
N ALA A 159 -6.06 10.09 -10.77
CA ALA A 159 -4.95 10.96 -10.43
C ALA A 159 -3.84 10.15 -9.72
N SER A 160 -4.21 9.23 -8.84
CA SER A 160 -3.24 8.40 -8.12
C SER A 160 -2.55 7.36 -8.99
N THR A 161 -3.24 6.75 -9.98
CA THR A 161 -2.54 5.85 -10.92
C THR A 161 -1.54 6.60 -11.79
N LEU A 162 -1.90 7.79 -12.29
CA LEU A 162 -1.00 8.62 -13.11
C LEU A 162 0.19 9.16 -12.32
N VAL A 163 -0.06 9.74 -11.15
CA VAL A 163 0.99 10.30 -10.29
C VAL A 163 1.90 9.21 -9.73
N GLY A 164 1.34 8.06 -9.33
CA GLY A 164 2.11 6.89 -8.93
C GLY A 164 3.01 6.37 -10.05
N GLY A 165 2.50 6.31 -11.28
CA GLY A 165 3.26 5.95 -12.47
C GLY A 165 4.42 6.92 -12.71
N TRP A 166 4.15 8.21 -12.92
CA TRP A 166 5.18 9.21 -13.22
C TRP A 166 6.18 9.42 -12.09
N GLY A 167 5.71 9.49 -10.84
CA GLY A 167 6.56 9.73 -9.68
C GLY A 167 7.58 8.61 -9.44
N GLY A 168 7.23 7.36 -9.77
CA GLY A 168 8.11 6.21 -9.64
C GLY A 168 9.26 6.17 -10.67
N LEU A 169 9.06 6.75 -11.87
CA LEU A 169 10.04 6.71 -12.97
C LEU A 169 11.38 7.35 -12.62
N ASN A 170 11.40 8.35 -11.73
CA ASN A 170 12.60 9.12 -11.42
C ASN A 170 13.23 8.74 -10.06
N GLN A 171 12.83 7.61 -9.46
CA GLN A 171 13.36 7.21 -8.15
C GLN A 171 14.44 6.14 -8.28
N THR A 172 15.55 6.36 -7.59
CA THR A 172 16.65 5.38 -7.42
C THR A 172 16.62 4.68 -6.05
N GLN A 173 15.84 5.23 -5.12
CA GLN A 173 15.67 4.70 -3.77
C GLN A 173 14.49 3.74 -3.75
N LEU A 174 14.72 2.50 -3.32
CA LEU A 174 13.72 1.43 -3.38
C LEU A 174 12.48 1.76 -2.53
N ARG A 175 12.67 2.42 -1.38
CA ARG A 175 11.56 2.82 -0.51
C ARG A 175 10.63 3.83 -1.18
N LYS A 176 11.18 4.79 -1.95
CA LYS A 176 10.37 5.73 -2.73
C LYS A 176 9.68 5.06 -3.92
N VAL A 177 10.35 4.12 -4.59
CA VAL A 177 9.70 3.32 -5.66
C VAL A 177 8.49 2.58 -5.10
N LEU A 178 8.64 1.89 -3.96
CA LEU A 178 7.54 1.20 -3.31
C LEU A 178 6.44 2.17 -2.86
N ALA A 179 6.79 3.36 -2.41
CA ALA A 179 5.84 4.41 -2.08
C ALA A 179 4.95 4.79 -3.28
N TYR A 180 5.55 5.11 -4.42
CA TYR A 180 4.80 5.42 -5.64
C TYR A 180 4.01 4.24 -6.19
N SER A 181 4.51 3.01 -6.02
CA SER A 181 3.72 1.83 -6.34
C SER A 181 2.48 1.69 -5.47
N SER A 182 2.58 1.98 -4.17
CA SER A 182 1.42 1.95 -3.28
C SER A 182 0.36 2.95 -3.72
N ILE A 183 0.77 4.16 -4.12
CA ILE A 183 -0.13 5.20 -4.64
C ILE A 183 -0.84 4.69 -5.91
N ALA A 184 -0.10 4.08 -6.83
CA ALA A 184 -0.69 3.53 -8.05
C ALA A 184 -1.68 2.38 -7.77
N HIS A 185 -1.32 1.42 -6.91
CA HIS A 185 -2.20 0.30 -6.56
C HIS A 185 -3.44 0.76 -5.80
N LEU A 186 -3.31 1.71 -4.89
CA LEU A 186 -4.46 2.31 -4.20
C LEU A 186 -5.39 3.00 -5.20
N GLY A 187 -4.85 3.68 -6.22
CA GLY A 187 -5.65 4.24 -7.30
C GLY A 187 -6.53 3.22 -8.01
N TRP A 188 -5.97 2.06 -8.36
CA TRP A 188 -6.74 0.94 -8.92
C TRP A 188 -7.85 0.48 -7.98
N MET A 189 -7.56 0.35 -6.68
CA MET A 189 -8.55 -0.08 -5.69
C MET A 189 -9.71 0.92 -5.55
N ILE A 190 -9.44 2.22 -5.69
CA ILE A 190 -10.46 3.25 -5.53
C ILE A 190 -11.32 3.42 -6.77
N LEU A 191 -10.75 3.23 -7.97
CA LEU A 191 -11.51 3.24 -9.22
C LEU A 191 -12.68 2.25 -9.20
N ILE A 192 -12.46 1.06 -8.61
CA ILE A 192 -13.45 -0.02 -8.59
C ILE A 192 -14.34 -0.02 -7.32
N LEU A 193 -14.00 0.80 -6.31
CA LEU A 193 -14.66 0.79 -4.99
C LEU A 193 -16.17 0.94 -5.04
N GLN A 194 -16.66 1.85 -5.88
CA GLN A 194 -18.08 2.08 -6.03
C GLN A 194 -18.81 0.98 -6.82
N TYR A 195 -18.14 0.34 -7.77
CA TYR A 195 -18.77 -0.61 -8.69
C TYR A 195 -18.80 -2.03 -8.13
N SER A 196 -17.71 -2.47 -7.52
CA SER A 196 -17.64 -3.80 -6.91
C SER A 196 -16.70 -3.81 -5.70
N PRO A 197 -17.22 -3.69 -4.47
CA PRO A 197 -16.39 -3.69 -3.25
C PRO A 197 -15.61 -5.00 -3.08
N SER A 198 -16.14 -6.14 -3.53
CA SER A 198 -15.48 -7.45 -3.47
C SER A 198 -14.15 -7.49 -4.24
N LEU A 199 -14.10 -6.92 -5.46
CA LEU A 199 -12.86 -6.83 -6.24
C LEU A 199 -11.83 -5.89 -5.61
N THR A 200 -12.29 -4.89 -4.88
CA THR A 200 -11.38 -3.96 -4.20
C THR A 200 -10.67 -4.65 -3.04
N LEU A 201 -11.40 -5.51 -2.30
CA LEU A 201 -10.85 -6.33 -1.25
C LEU A 201 -9.84 -7.34 -1.80
N LEU A 202 -10.17 -7.98 -2.94
CA LEU A 202 -9.24 -8.84 -3.66
C LEU A 202 -7.95 -8.09 -4.05
N ALA A 203 -8.08 -6.89 -4.62
CA ALA A 203 -6.96 -6.06 -5.01
C ALA A 203 -6.10 -5.64 -3.80
N LEU A 204 -6.71 -5.32 -2.67
CA LEU A 204 -6.01 -5.01 -1.43
C LEU A 204 -5.21 -6.22 -0.90
N LEU A 205 -5.84 -7.40 -0.84
CA LEU A 205 -5.21 -8.63 -0.36
C LEU A 205 -4.02 -9.04 -1.24
N THR A 206 -4.20 -9.03 -2.56
CA THR A 206 -3.11 -9.32 -3.51
C THR A 206 -1.97 -8.30 -3.39
N TYR A 207 -2.28 -7.02 -3.25
CA TYR A 207 -1.29 -5.97 -3.00
C TYR A 207 -0.50 -6.20 -1.69
N PHE A 208 -1.15 -6.62 -0.60
CA PHE A 208 -0.45 -6.92 0.65
C PHE A 208 0.51 -8.10 0.52
N VAL A 209 0.10 -9.19 -0.15
CA VAL A 209 1.00 -10.33 -0.40
C VAL A 209 2.22 -9.89 -1.22
N MET A 210 2.00 -9.10 -2.27
CA MET A 210 3.09 -8.60 -3.13
C MET A 210 4.03 -7.62 -2.44
N THR A 211 3.50 -6.66 -1.69
CA THR A 211 4.33 -5.72 -0.92
C THR A 211 5.08 -6.41 0.22
N PHE A 212 4.43 -7.35 0.90
CA PHE A 212 5.09 -8.13 1.94
C PHE A 212 6.29 -8.91 1.41
N SER A 213 6.14 -9.58 0.27
CA SER A 213 7.26 -10.29 -0.37
C SER A 213 8.41 -9.34 -0.77
N THR A 214 8.13 -8.20 -1.41
CA THR A 214 9.18 -7.23 -1.84
C THR A 214 9.93 -6.59 -0.68
N PHE A 215 9.23 -6.17 0.38
CA PHE A 215 9.89 -5.61 1.57
C PHE A 215 10.76 -6.66 2.28
N LEU A 216 10.33 -7.92 2.33
CA LEU A 216 11.13 -9.01 2.90
C LEU A 216 12.38 -9.29 2.06
N VAL A 217 12.26 -9.32 0.73
CA VAL A 217 13.40 -9.43 -0.20
C VAL A 217 14.44 -8.34 0.11
N PHE A 218 14.01 -7.07 0.20
CA PHE A 218 14.90 -5.95 0.47
C PHE A 218 15.51 -6.02 1.87
N LYS A 219 14.78 -6.55 2.85
CA LYS A 219 15.25 -6.74 4.22
C LYS A 219 16.33 -7.83 4.31
N LEU A 220 16.16 -8.96 3.63
CA LEU A 220 17.17 -10.02 3.59
C LEU A 220 18.47 -9.53 2.92
N ASN A 221 18.34 -8.78 1.82
CA ASN A 221 19.49 -8.22 1.09
C ASN A 221 20.08 -6.96 1.73
N LYS A 222 19.42 -6.37 2.74
CA LYS A 222 19.77 -5.07 3.35
C LYS A 222 19.98 -3.95 2.30
N SER A 223 19.19 -3.96 1.23
CA SER A 223 19.34 -3.05 0.10
C SER A 223 18.30 -1.93 0.15
N THR A 224 18.75 -0.68 0.08
CA THR A 224 17.86 0.51 0.05
C THR A 224 17.90 1.28 -1.28
N SER A 225 18.92 1.08 -2.09
CA SER A 225 19.08 1.69 -3.42
C SER A 225 19.16 0.62 -4.52
N ILE A 226 18.85 1.01 -5.76
CA ILE A 226 18.94 0.11 -6.93
C ILE A 226 20.36 -0.46 -7.07
N ASN A 227 21.40 0.36 -6.89
CA ASN A 227 22.79 -0.10 -7.01
C ASN A 227 23.16 -1.12 -5.92
N ALA A 228 22.68 -0.91 -4.68
CA ALA A 228 22.91 -1.88 -3.61
C ALA A 228 22.18 -3.20 -3.85
N LEU A 229 21.00 -3.13 -4.48
CA LEU A 229 20.24 -4.31 -4.89
C LEU A 229 20.90 -5.02 -6.08
N ALA A 230 21.48 -4.29 -7.03
CA ALA A 230 22.16 -4.85 -8.20
C ALA A 230 23.33 -5.77 -7.80
N ILE A 231 24.09 -5.41 -6.77
CA ILE A 231 25.23 -6.19 -6.27
C ILE A 231 24.81 -7.46 -5.50
N SER A 232 23.52 -7.68 -5.24
CA SER A 232 23.06 -8.82 -4.44
C SER A 232 23.18 -10.19 -5.15
N TRP A 233 23.39 -10.22 -6.47
CA TRP A 233 23.49 -11.46 -7.25
C TRP A 233 24.62 -12.38 -6.77
N THR A 234 25.72 -11.79 -6.29
CA THR A 234 26.86 -12.53 -5.73
C THR A 234 26.63 -12.99 -4.30
N LYS A 235 25.66 -12.43 -3.56
CA LYS A 235 25.38 -12.81 -2.16
C LYS A 235 24.31 -13.88 -2.06
N ALA A 236 23.23 -13.73 -2.82
CA ALA A 236 22.05 -14.58 -2.73
C ALA A 236 21.45 -14.82 -4.13
N PRO A 237 22.09 -15.65 -4.99
CA PRO A 237 21.71 -15.81 -6.40
C PRO A 237 20.26 -16.28 -6.55
N ILE A 238 19.80 -17.20 -5.71
CA ILE A 238 18.42 -17.72 -5.73
C ILE A 238 17.42 -16.58 -5.49
N LEU A 239 17.64 -15.78 -4.44
CA LEU A 239 16.78 -14.65 -4.15
C LEU A 239 16.76 -13.68 -5.32
N THR A 240 17.94 -13.36 -5.88
CA THR A 240 18.04 -12.47 -7.03
C THR A 240 17.30 -12.99 -8.26
N SER A 241 17.29 -14.29 -8.53
CA SER A 241 16.52 -14.85 -9.65
C SER A 241 15.00 -14.74 -9.47
N LEU A 242 14.50 -14.73 -8.22
CA LEU A 242 13.07 -14.66 -7.92
C LEU A 242 12.55 -13.22 -7.82
N THR A 243 13.39 -12.25 -7.47
CA THR A 243 12.92 -10.85 -7.30
C THR A 243 12.30 -10.22 -8.54
N PRO A 244 12.76 -10.47 -9.79
CA PRO A 244 12.10 -9.94 -10.98
C PRO A 244 10.67 -10.44 -11.09
N LEU A 245 10.41 -11.72 -10.82
CA LEU A 245 9.06 -12.28 -10.89
C LEU A 245 8.12 -11.59 -9.91
N VAL A 246 8.60 -11.28 -8.70
CA VAL A 246 7.83 -10.53 -7.70
C VAL A 246 7.60 -9.06 -8.13
N LEU A 247 8.60 -8.40 -8.71
CA LEU A 247 8.45 -7.01 -9.18
C LEU A 247 7.52 -6.93 -10.40
N LEU A 248 7.59 -7.91 -11.30
CA LEU A 248 6.70 -8.02 -12.45
C LEU A 248 5.27 -8.40 -12.04
N SER A 249 5.09 -9.12 -10.92
CA SER A 249 3.76 -9.36 -10.37
C SER A 249 3.13 -8.04 -9.90
N LEU A 250 3.88 -7.16 -9.22
CA LEU A 250 3.40 -5.79 -8.91
C LEU A 250 3.08 -4.98 -10.18
N GLY A 251 3.90 -5.13 -11.21
CA GLY A 251 3.64 -4.58 -12.55
C GLY A 251 2.34 -5.09 -13.19
N GLY A 252 1.88 -6.27 -12.79
CA GLY A 252 0.65 -6.90 -13.28
C GLY A 252 0.82 -7.48 -14.67
N LEU A 253 1.88 -8.27 -14.90
CA LEU A 253 2.06 -9.01 -16.15
C LEU A 253 1.42 -10.40 -16.09
N PRO A 254 0.72 -10.86 -17.14
CA PRO A 254 0.38 -12.28 -17.28
C PRO A 254 1.70 -13.08 -17.44
N PRO A 255 1.90 -14.24 -16.78
CA PRO A 255 0.97 -15.13 -16.05
C PRO A 255 0.94 -14.95 -14.51
N LEU A 256 1.43 -13.83 -13.97
CA LEU A 256 1.64 -13.63 -12.54
C LEU A 256 0.38 -13.14 -11.81
N THR A 257 0.35 -13.27 -10.48
CA THR A 257 -0.88 -13.06 -9.70
C THR A 257 -1.37 -11.62 -9.67
N GLY A 258 -0.46 -10.64 -9.71
CA GLY A 258 -0.86 -9.23 -9.72
C GLY A 258 -1.52 -8.77 -11.02
N PHE A 259 -1.52 -9.60 -12.08
CA PHE A 259 -2.36 -9.36 -13.26
C PHE A 259 -3.85 -9.58 -12.95
N MET A 260 -4.18 -10.56 -12.10
CA MET A 260 -5.55 -10.93 -11.75
C MET A 260 -6.42 -9.73 -11.32
N PRO A 261 -6.05 -8.91 -10.30
CA PRO A 261 -6.91 -7.80 -9.88
C PRO A 261 -7.06 -6.74 -10.96
N LYS A 262 -5.98 -6.37 -11.69
CA LYS A 262 -6.05 -5.35 -12.75
C LYS A 262 -6.95 -5.80 -13.90
N TRP A 263 -6.83 -7.07 -14.30
CA TRP A 263 -7.67 -7.65 -15.35
C TRP A 263 -9.15 -7.65 -14.97
N LEU A 264 -9.49 -8.13 -13.77
CA LEU A 264 -10.88 -8.16 -13.30
C LEU A 264 -11.47 -6.76 -13.12
N ILE A 265 -10.69 -5.81 -12.63
CA ILE A 265 -11.12 -4.40 -12.52
C ILE A 265 -11.43 -3.83 -13.91
N LEU A 266 -10.56 -4.06 -14.90
CA LEU A 266 -10.80 -3.60 -16.28
C LEU A 266 -12.06 -4.26 -16.87
N GLN A 267 -12.31 -5.53 -16.57
CA GLN A 267 -13.51 -6.22 -17.00
C GLN A 267 -14.78 -5.59 -16.41
N GLU A 268 -14.81 -5.29 -15.11
CA GLU A 268 -15.97 -4.64 -14.49
C GLU A 268 -16.17 -3.20 -14.99
N LEU A 269 -15.10 -2.43 -15.17
CA LEU A 269 -15.20 -1.08 -15.73
C LEU A 269 -15.76 -1.10 -17.16
N ALA A 270 -15.38 -2.10 -17.97
CA ALA A 270 -15.92 -2.28 -19.32
C ALA A 270 -17.40 -2.69 -19.30
N LYS A 271 -17.85 -3.49 -18.32
CA LYS A 271 -19.27 -3.85 -18.15
C LYS A 271 -20.15 -2.64 -17.78
N GLN A 272 -19.59 -1.64 -17.12
CA GLN A 272 -20.28 -0.41 -16.72
C GLN A 272 -20.22 0.69 -17.80
N ASP A 273 -19.86 0.35 -19.04
CA ASP A 273 -19.68 1.28 -20.17
C ASP A 273 -18.59 2.37 -19.96
N LEU A 274 -17.71 2.20 -18.97
CA LEU A 274 -16.61 3.13 -18.67
C LEU A 274 -15.32 2.75 -19.43
N THR A 275 -15.47 2.44 -20.72
CA THR A 275 -14.35 2.07 -21.59
C THR A 275 -13.23 3.11 -21.66
N PRO A 276 -13.46 4.44 -21.78
CA PRO A 276 -12.35 5.40 -21.82
C PRO A 276 -11.59 5.43 -20.49
N LEU A 277 -12.28 5.31 -19.36
CA LEU A 277 -11.66 5.24 -18.04
C LEU A 277 -10.76 4.02 -17.91
N ALA A 278 -11.26 2.85 -18.33
CA ALA A 278 -10.53 1.59 -18.31
C ALA A 278 -9.25 1.66 -19.17
N THR A 279 -9.33 2.23 -20.37
CA THR A 279 -8.15 2.39 -21.26
C THR A 279 -7.09 3.30 -20.63
N LEU A 280 -7.50 4.42 -20.03
CA LEU A 280 -6.58 5.38 -19.40
C LEU A 280 -5.91 4.76 -18.15
N ALA A 281 -6.67 4.03 -17.34
CA ALA A 281 -6.13 3.27 -16.21
C ALA A 281 -5.12 2.21 -16.70
N ALA A 282 -5.44 1.43 -17.74
CA ALA A 282 -4.54 0.43 -18.31
C ALA A 282 -3.22 1.04 -18.82
N LEU A 283 -3.28 2.17 -19.54
CA LEU A 283 -2.08 2.88 -20.00
C LEU A 283 -1.23 3.41 -18.83
N SER A 284 -1.87 3.90 -17.76
CA SER A 284 -1.14 4.35 -16.57
C SER A 284 -0.40 3.20 -15.87
N ALA A 285 -0.92 1.96 -15.92
CA ALA A 285 -0.22 0.80 -15.36
C ALA A 285 1.09 0.49 -16.11
N LEU A 286 1.18 0.76 -17.42
CA LEU A 286 2.42 0.56 -18.18
C LEU A 286 3.55 1.47 -17.68
N LEU A 287 3.24 2.68 -17.20
CA LEU A 287 4.24 3.56 -16.56
C LEU A 287 4.84 2.91 -15.31
N SER A 288 4.00 2.28 -14.49
CA SER A 288 4.48 1.59 -13.29
C SER A 288 5.32 0.35 -13.61
N LEU A 289 4.89 -0.40 -14.62
CA LEU A 289 5.61 -1.57 -15.13
C LEU A 289 7.04 -1.21 -15.57
N TYR A 290 7.25 -0.04 -16.19
CA TYR A 290 8.57 0.36 -16.67
C TYR A 290 9.61 0.52 -15.54
N PHE A 291 9.27 1.14 -14.41
CA PHE A 291 10.26 1.25 -13.33
C PHE A 291 10.55 -0.10 -12.66
N TYR A 292 9.59 -1.03 -12.64
CA TYR A 292 9.86 -2.42 -12.22
C TYR A 292 10.79 -3.14 -13.17
N LEU A 293 10.57 -3.00 -14.48
CA LEU A 293 11.47 -3.55 -15.49
C LEU A 293 12.89 -2.99 -15.32
N ARG A 294 13.04 -1.68 -15.09
CA ARG A 294 14.34 -1.06 -14.84
C ARG A 294 15.07 -1.70 -13.66
N ILE A 295 14.37 -1.95 -12.55
CA ILE A 295 14.96 -2.59 -11.37
C ILE A 295 15.34 -4.04 -11.67
N SER A 296 14.45 -4.79 -12.35
CA SER A 296 14.74 -6.18 -12.75
C SER A 296 15.96 -6.27 -13.67
N TYR A 297 16.10 -5.32 -14.59
CA TYR A 297 17.19 -5.23 -15.53
C TYR A 297 18.53 -4.98 -14.83
N ALA A 298 18.56 -4.01 -13.92
CA ALA A 298 19.75 -3.69 -13.14
C ALA A 298 20.19 -4.82 -12.20
N MET A 299 19.25 -5.68 -11.78
CA MET A 299 19.52 -6.71 -10.78
C MET A 299 19.88 -8.08 -11.36
N THR A 300 19.23 -8.50 -12.45
CA THR A 300 19.31 -9.89 -12.94
C THR A 300 19.68 -10.01 -14.40
N LEU A 301 19.10 -9.18 -15.28
CA LEU A 301 19.35 -9.26 -16.72
C LEU A 301 20.73 -8.72 -17.09
N THR A 302 21.28 -7.83 -16.26
CA THR A 302 22.66 -7.35 -16.37
C THR A 302 23.42 -7.63 -15.08
N MET A 303 24.71 -7.94 -15.21
CA MET A 303 25.60 -8.10 -14.07
C MET A 303 26.32 -6.77 -13.78
N SER A 304 25.94 -6.09 -12.70
CA SER A 304 26.66 -4.90 -12.23
C SER A 304 28.02 -5.27 -11.62
N PRO A 305 29.05 -4.42 -11.74
CA PRO A 305 30.34 -4.65 -11.11
C PRO A 305 30.19 -4.78 -9.59
N ASN A 306 30.84 -5.79 -9.01
CA ASN A 306 30.83 -6.08 -7.59
C ASN A 306 32.11 -5.59 -6.91
N ASN A 307 32.03 -5.29 -5.61
CA ASN A 307 33.18 -4.95 -4.78
C ASN A 307 33.95 -6.23 -4.39
N LEU A 308 35.26 -6.10 -4.17
CA LEU A 308 36.14 -7.21 -3.77
C LEU A 308 35.69 -7.91 -2.47
N THR A 309 35.09 -7.18 -1.53
CA THR A 309 34.57 -7.73 -0.26
C THR A 309 33.20 -8.40 -0.41
N GLY A 310 32.55 -8.28 -1.57
CA GLY A 310 31.21 -8.80 -1.85
C GLY A 310 31.18 -10.26 -2.29
N VAL A 311 31.98 -11.13 -1.66
CA VAL A 311 32.03 -12.56 -2.01
C VAL A 311 30.81 -13.29 -1.43
N THR A 312 30.38 -14.38 -2.05
CA THR A 312 29.34 -15.28 -1.55
C THR A 312 29.63 -15.67 -0.08
N PRO A 313 28.70 -15.46 0.87
CA PRO A 313 28.87 -15.88 2.26
C PRO A 313 28.63 -17.39 2.40
N TRP A 314 29.49 -18.22 1.79
CA TRP A 314 29.48 -19.68 1.87
C TRP A 314 29.61 -20.26 3.29
N ARG A 315 30.18 -19.51 4.24
CA ARG A 315 30.43 -19.96 5.63
C ARG A 315 29.44 -19.41 6.66
N PHE A 316 28.64 -18.40 6.30
CA PHE A 316 27.72 -17.75 7.24
C PHE A 316 26.29 -18.04 6.84
N SER A 317 25.55 -18.75 7.70
CA SER A 317 24.10 -18.85 7.59
C SER A 317 23.45 -17.59 8.16
N SER A 318 22.44 -17.07 7.46
CA SER A 318 21.65 -15.95 7.98
C SER A 318 20.69 -16.46 9.07
N PRO A 319 20.61 -15.81 10.25
CA PRO A 319 19.65 -16.20 11.30
C PRO A 319 18.22 -15.73 11.02
N GLN A 320 17.95 -15.14 9.85
CA GLN A 320 16.63 -14.60 9.51
C GLN A 320 15.70 -15.71 9.03
N LEU A 321 14.47 -15.72 9.54
CA LEU A 321 13.44 -16.69 9.16
C LEU A 321 13.04 -16.48 7.69
N THR A 322 13.34 -17.44 6.82
CA THR A 322 13.06 -17.38 5.37
C THR A 322 11.69 -17.95 4.99
N LEU A 323 11.05 -18.72 5.87
CA LEU A 323 9.75 -19.36 5.60
C LEU A 323 8.65 -18.36 5.19
N PRO A 324 8.45 -17.20 5.88
CA PRO A 324 7.42 -16.25 5.47
C PRO A 324 7.68 -15.65 4.09
N LEU A 325 8.95 -15.46 3.73
CA LEU A 325 9.32 -14.99 2.40
C LEU A 325 9.00 -16.05 1.35
N ALA A 326 9.33 -17.33 1.60
CA ALA A 326 9.06 -18.41 0.67
C ALA A 326 7.56 -18.51 0.37
N ILE A 327 6.71 -18.50 1.41
CA ILE A 327 5.25 -18.56 1.27
C ILE A 327 4.72 -17.33 0.51
N ALA A 328 5.19 -16.13 0.85
CA ALA A 328 4.74 -14.92 0.18
C ALA A 328 5.17 -14.88 -1.29
N THR A 329 6.42 -15.27 -1.60
CA THR A 329 6.93 -15.27 -2.97
C THR A 329 6.23 -16.30 -3.86
N THR A 330 5.95 -17.50 -3.37
CA THR A 330 5.15 -18.47 -4.12
C THR A 330 3.74 -17.94 -4.36
N ALA A 331 3.10 -17.38 -3.33
CA ALA A 331 1.79 -16.75 -3.46
C ALA A 331 1.78 -15.58 -4.46
N THR A 332 2.85 -14.80 -4.60
CA THR A 332 2.92 -13.74 -5.63
C THR A 332 3.08 -14.23 -7.07
N ILE A 333 3.53 -15.48 -7.26
CA ILE A 333 3.86 -15.98 -8.60
C ILE A 333 2.75 -16.89 -9.12
N SER A 334 2.18 -17.77 -8.27
CA SER A 334 1.41 -18.93 -8.74
C SER A 334 -0.10 -18.93 -8.47
N LEU A 335 -0.70 -17.91 -7.84
CA LEU A 335 -2.14 -17.87 -7.54
C LEU A 335 -3.07 -17.56 -8.72
N LEU A 336 -2.56 -17.20 -9.91
CA LEU A 336 -3.42 -16.79 -11.04
C LEU A 336 -4.41 -17.89 -11.49
N PRO A 337 -4.05 -19.19 -11.56
CA PRO A 337 -5.01 -20.26 -11.86
C PRO A 337 -6.14 -20.40 -10.83
N LEU A 338 -5.92 -19.94 -9.59
CA LEU A 338 -6.93 -19.96 -8.52
C LEU A 338 -7.86 -18.73 -8.57
N ALA A 339 -7.78 -17.91 -9.62
CA ALA A 339 -8.60 -16.73 -9.78
C ALA A 339 -10.12 -16.99 -9.66
N PRO A 340 -10.70 -18.02 -10.30
CA PRO A 340 -12.13 -18.29 -10.19
C PRO A 340 -12.56 -18.63 -8.75
N ALA A 341 -11.75 -19.41 -8.03
CA ALA A 341 -12.02 -19.77 -6.64
C ALA A 341 -11.95 -18.56 -5.71
N ALA A 342 -10.97 -17.67 -5.92
CA ALA A 342 -10.85 -16.44 -5.14
C ALA A 342 -12.00 -15.45 -5.38
N ILE A 343 -12.54 -15.38 -6.61
CA ILE A 343 -13.75 -14.59 -6.89
C ILE A 343 -14.96 -15.21 -6.17
N ALA A 344 -15.15 -16.52 -6.29
CA ALA A 344 -16.28 -17.22 -5.67
C ALA A 344 -16.32 -17.09 -4.14
N LEU A 345 -15.17 -16.98 -3.48
CA LEU A 345 -15.08 -16.75 -2.03
C LEU A 345 -15.43 -15.33 -1.60
N LEU A 346 -15.30 -14.35 -2.50
CA LEU A 346 -15.47 -12.93 -2.20
C LEU A 346 -16.80 -12.36 -2.71
N THR A 347 -17.45 -13.05 -3.64
CA THR A 347 -18.83 -12.77 -4.03
C THR A 347 -19.78 -13.39 -3.01
N PRO A 348 -20.71 -12.61 -2.42
CA PRO A 348 -21.72 -13.15 -1.50
C PRO A 348 -22.68 -14.13 -2.18
#